data_AF-A0A4R6B5E8-F1
#
_entry.id   AF-A0A4R6B5E8-F1
#
_cell.length_a   1.000
_cell.length_b   1.000
_cell.length_c   1.000
_cell.angle_alpha   90.00
_cell.angle_beta   90.00
_cell.angle_gamma   90.00
#
_symmetry.space_group_name_H-M   'P 1'
#
loop_
_entity.id
_entity.type
_entity.pdbx_description
1 polymer ?
#
loop_
_entity_poly.entity_id
_entity_poly.type
_entity_poly.pdbx_seq_one_letter_code
_entity_poly.pdbx_strand_id
1 'polypeptide(L)'
;MKDKNALAPIIIKRKKVIAADGHHGGAWKVAYADFVTAMMAFFLLMWLLNATTEKQRKGLADYFSPVIPVNRISGGGEGSFWGDSVFAEDVLAQNGTGATMLHSAESAQARGDAGEVGAQRAEENEKKAVQDLMRVMAARSGESMAQLENMPHVITRVSDTGMVIDIFELPEGRLFDPVTGKITRRLEDTLRLIVSAADMVTNQISVEAHVPARPLVVASNPVWDVSTQRAQMVQTKLDQIGFAPDRLLRITGYADRRPADPGTPMSLRNSRVVVTILRDDV
;
A
#
# COMPACT_ATOMS: atom_id res chain seq x y z
N MET A 1 27.06 98.95 -50.67
CA MET A 1 26.49 98.50 -49.38
C MET A 1 25.32 97.59 -49.70
N LYS A 2 25.51 96.27 -49.56
CA LYS A 2 24.53 95.24 -49.91
C LYS A 2 24.45 94.24 -48.75
N ASP A 3 23.27 94.20 -48.15
CA ASP A 3 22.58 93.15 -47.42
C ASP A 3 23.41 92.10 -46.66
N LYS A 4 23.54 92.35 -45.34
CA LYS A 4 23.82 91.34 -44.33
C LYS A 4 22.52 90.59 -44.00
N ASN A 5 22.23 89.50 -44.70
CA ASN A 5 21.47 88.38 -44.10
C ASN A 5 21.43 87.17 -45.04
N ALA A 6 22.33 86.21 -44.83
CA ALA A 6 22.10 84.82 -45.23
C ALA A 6 23.19 83.94 -44.62
N LEU A 7 22.81 82.72 -44.21
CA LEU A 7 23.65 81.63 -43.70
C LEU A 7 23.86 81.62 -42.17
N ALA A 8 22.77 81.66 -41.40
CA ALA A 8 22.74 80.90 -40.15
C ALA A 8 22.02 79.56 -40.43
N PRO A 9 22.69 78.40 -40.32
CA PRO A 9 22.03 77.12 -40.53
C PRO A 9 20.99 76.88 -39.43
N ILE A 10 19.74 76.66 -39.83
CA ILE A 10 18.64 76.33 -38.92
C ILE A 10 18.84 74.89 -38.44
N ILE A 11 19.29 74.73 -37.20
CA ILE A 11 19.45 73.41 -36.55
C ILE A 11 18.08 72.99 -35.99
N ILE A 12 17.36 72.13 -36.70
CA ILE A 12 16.13 71.52 -36.20
C ILE A 12 16.48 70.33 -35.28
N LYS A 13 16.54 70.56 -33.97
CA LYS A 13 16.67 69.49 -32.98
C LYS A 13 15.33 68.78 -32.81
N ARG A 14 15.08 67.73 -33.59
CA ARG A 14 13.96 66.81 -33.33
C ARG A 14 14.27 65.96 -32.10
N LYS A 15 13.89 66.44 -30.91
CA LYS A 15 13.80 65.57 -29.74
C LYS A 15 12.61 64.64 -29.98
N LYS A 16 12.87 63.40 -30.37
CA LYS A 16 11.87 62.33 -30.26
C LYS A 16 11.63 62.16 -28.77
N VAL A 17 10.60 62.82 -28.24
CA VAL A 17 10.03 62.43 -26.95
C VAL A 17 9.35 61.09 -27.25
N ILE A 18 10.12 60.02 -27.10
CA ILE A 18 9.51 58.74 -26.85
C ILE A 18 8.85 58.97 -25.50
N ALA A 19 7.54 59.17 -25.48
CA ALA A 19 6.76 58.78 -24.32
C ALA A 19 7.00 57.27 -24.24
N ALA A 20 8.12 56.90 -23.62
CA ALA A 20 8.30 55.56 -23.11
C ALA A 20 7.20 55.49 -22.07
N ASP A 21 6.07 54.94 -22.50
CA ASP A 21 4.99 54.52 -21.65
C ASP A 21 5.67 53.84 -20.47
N GLY A 22 5.57 54.47 -19.30
CA GLY A 22 6.42 54.24 -18.14
C GLY A 22 6.12 52.91 -17.44
N HIS A 23 5.99 51.83 -18.21
CA HIS A 23 5.59 50.50 -17.76
C HIS A 23 6.78 49.62 -17.33
N HIS A 24 8.00 50.16 -17.25
CA HIS A 24 9.19 49.38 -16.86
C HIS A 24 9.76 49.74 -15.47
N GLY A 25 9.23 50.78 -14.80
CA GLY A 25 9.65 51.14 -13.44
C GLY A 25 8.95 50.35 -12.31
N GLY A 26 7.87 49.63 -12.64
CA GLY A 26 7.07 48.84 -11.69
C GLY A 26 7.28 47.33 -11.79
N ALA A 27 7.83 46.81 -12.89
CA ALA A 27 7.97 45.37 -13.12
C ALA A 27 8.86 44.68 -12.06
N TRP A 28 9.93 45.35 -11.62
CA TRP A 28 10.79 44.84 -10.55
C TRP A 28 10.08 44.83 -9.18
N LYS A 29 9.15 45.76 -8.94
CA LYS A 29 8.33 45.78 -7.71
C LYS A 29 7.29 44.67 -7.72
N VAL A 30 6.76 44.32 -8.89
CA VAL A 30 5.85 43.17 -9.05
C VAL A 30 6.61 41.87 -8.80
N ALA A 31 7.80 41.71 -9.38
CA ALA A 31 8.64 40.54 -9.10
C ALA A 31 9.08 40.46 -7.63
N TYR A 32 9.37 41.59 -7.00
CA TYR A 32 9.68 41.65 -5.57
C TYR A 32 8.45 41.32 -4.70
N ALA A 33 7.28 41.84 -5.04
CA ALA A 33 6.04 41.53 -4.34
C ALA A 33 5.69 40.04 -4.44
N ASP A 34 5.82 39.46 -5.64
CA ASP A 34 5.60 38.03 -5.88
C ASP A 34 6.57 37.16 -5.06
N PHE A 35 7.85 37.53 -5.03
CA PHE A 35 8.86 36.87 -4.20
C PHE A 35 8.51 36.96 -2.70
N VAL A 36 8.11 38.12 -2.20
CA VAL A 36 7.71 38.29 -0.79
C VAL A 36 6.45 37.49 -0.47
N THR A 37 5.46 37.40 -1.39
CA THR A 37 4.27 36.59 -1.18
C THR A 37 4.58 35.09 -1.19
N ALA A 38 5.48 34.63 -2.05
CA ALA A 38 5.94 33.24 -2.05
C ALA A 38 6.66 32.90 -0.73
N MET A 39 7.53 33.80 -0.25
CA MET A 39 8.22 33.64 1.03
C MET A 39 7.26 33.69 2.22
N MET A 40 6.24 34.55 2.17
CA MET A 40 5.18 34.62 3.19
C MET A 40 4.35 33.33 3.22
N ALA A 41 3.94 32.82 2.06
CA ALA A 41 3.18 31.56 1.97
C ALA A 41 4.02 30.37 2.46
N PHE A 42 5.30 30.32 2.08
CA PHE A 42 6.24 29.32 2.58
C PHE A 42 6.43 29.41 4.10
N PHE A 43 6.55 30.62 4.64
CA PHE A 43 6.66 30.85 6.07
C PHE A 43 5.40 30.40 6.82
N LEU A 44 4.20 30.77 6.33
CA LEU A 44 2.93 30.33 6.92
C LEU A 44 2.79 28.80 6.90
N LEU A 45 3.23 28.15 5.82
CA LEU A 45 3.23 26.69 5.73
C LEU A 45 4.18 26.07 6.76
N MET A 46 5.43 26.55 6.85
CA MET A 46 6.39 26.07 7.84
C MET A 46 5.95 26.35 9.28
N TRP A 47 5.28 27.48 9.51
CA TRP A 47 4.72 27.85 10.79
C TRP A 47 3.59 26.90 11.21
N LEU A 48 2.69 26.57 10.28
CA LEU A 48 1.62 25.58 10.50
C LEU A 48 2.18 24.17 10.72
N LEU A 49 3.25 23.79 10.01
CA LEU A 49 3.92 22.53 10.28
C LEU A 49 4.48 22.53 11.71
N ASN A 50 5.25 23.53 12.12
CA ASN A 50 5.83 23.56 13.48
C ASN A 50 4.77 23.60 14.60
N ALA A 51 3.62 24.26 14.37
CA ALA A 51 2.52 24.33 15.33
C ALA A 51 1.64 23.06 15.36
N THR A 52 1.78 22.15 14.41
CA THR A 52 1.02 20.89 14.35
C THR A 52 1.82 19.71 14.86
N THR A 53 1.14 18.78 15.54
CA THR A 53 1.74 17.54 16.00
C THR A 53 1.99 16.59 14.83
N GLU A 54 2.93 15.65 15.00
CA GLU A 54 3.26 14.66 13.96
C GLU A 54 2.03 13.86 13.49
N LYS A 55 1.09 13.57 14.41
CA LYS A 55 -0.18 12.90 14.12
C LYS A 55 -1.11 13.74 13.23
N GLN A 56 -1.20 15.05 13.46
CA GLN A 56 -2.02 15.96 12.64
C GLN A 56 -1.44 16.12 11.22
N ARG A 57 -0.11 16.19 11.10
CA ARG A 57 0.57 16.23 9.79
C ARG A 57 0.30 14.96 8.97
N LYS A 58 0.31 13.80 9.63
CA LYS A 58 -0.02 12.52 9.00
C LYS A 58 -1.48 12.45 8.54
N GLY A 59 -2.43 12.86 9.37
CA GLY A 59 -3.85 12.88 9.00
C GLY A 59 -4.17 13.81 7.82
N LEU A 60 -3.48 14.95 7.71
CA LEU A 60 -3.63 15.83 6.56
C LEU A 60 -2.99 15.23 5.29
N ALA A 61 -1.85 14.55 5.42
CA ALA A 61 -1.23 13.82 4.32
C ALA A 61 -2.14 12.70 3.79
N ASP A 62 -2.80 11.96 4.69
CA ASP A 62 -3.75 10.91 4.33
C ASP A 62 -4.99 11.44 3.60
N TYR A 63 -5.41 12.70 3.87
CA TYR A 63 -6.50 13.36 3.13
C TYR A 63 -6.15 13.66 1.67
N PHE A 64 -4.92 14.12 1.41
CA PHE A 64 -4.46 14.44 0.05
C PHE A 64 -3.88 13.24 -0.69
N SER A 65 -3.49 12.21 0.05
CA SER A 65 -3.00 10.93 -0.46
C SER A 65 -3.78 9.81 0.22
N PRO A 66 -5.09 9.67 -0.07
CA PRO A 66 -5.85 8.56 0.48
C PRO A 66 -5.24 7.28 -0.07
N VAL A 67 -4.38 6.65 0.74
CA VAL A 67 -4.15 5.22 0.66
C VAL A 67 -5.47 4.62 1.04
N ILE A 68 -6.36 4.46 0.07
CA ILE A 68 -7.61 3.70 0.23
C ILE A 68 -7.14 2.35 0.76
N PRO A 69 -7.37 2.02 2.04
CA PRO A 69 -7.22 0.65 2.46
C PRO A 69 -8.40 -0.02 1.78
N VAL A 70 -8.14 -0.68 0.66
CA VAL A 70 -9.07 -1.63 0.06
C VAL A 70 -9.12 -2.80 1.03
N ASN A 71 -9.81 -2.60 2.15
CA ASN A 71 -10.26 -3.67 2.99
C ASN A 71 -11.30 -4.38 2.14
N ARG A 72 -10.86 -5.47 1.53
CA ARG A 72 -11.68 -6.31 0.67
C ARG A 72 -12.67 -7.01 1.58
N ILE A 73 -13.76 -6.32 1.91
CA ILE A 73 -14.93 -6.90 2.55
C ILE A 73 -15.44 -7.94 1.55
N SER A 74 -15.12 -9.19 1.86
CA SER A 74 -15.54 -10.35 1.11
C SER A 74 -17.03 -10.57 1.34
N GLY A 75 -17.87 -9.78 0.65
CA GLY A 75 -19.26 -10.09 0.42
C GLY A 75 -19.36 -10.88 -0.88
N GLY A 76 -19.52 -12.20 -0.76
CA GLY A 76 -19.67 -13.11 -1.90
C GLY A 76 -20.87 -12.75 -2.78
N GLY A 77 -20.69 -12.90 -4.09
CA GLY A 77 -21.69 -12.63 -5.11
C GLY A 77 -21.08 -12.75 -6.50
N GLU A 78 -20.79 -13.99 -6.89
CA GLU A 78 -20.33 -14.37 -8.21
C GLU A 78 -21.48 -14.25 -9.23
N GLY A 79 -21.24 -13.68 -10.41
CA GLY A 79 -22.09 -13.92 -11.59
C GLY A 79 -22.69 -12.68 -12.27
N SER A 80 -22.32 -12.51 -13.54
CA SER A 80 -22.82 -11.52 -14.49
C SER A 80 -24.22 -11.85 -15.05
N PHE A 81 -25.13 -12.43 -14.26
CA PHE A 81 -26.50 -12.76 -14.71
C PHE A 81 -27.55 -12.29 -13.71
N TRP A 82 -28.27 -11.24 -14.14
CA TRP A 82 -29.61 -10.78 -13.77
C TRP A 82 -30.34 -11.58 -12.68
N GLY A 83 -30.36 -10.99 -11.49
CA GLY A 83 -31.30 -11.31 -10.42
C GLY A 83 -31.26 -10.19 -9.40
N ASP A 84 -32.25 -9.30 -9.40
CA ASP A 84 -32.45 -8.36 -8.29
C ASP A 84 -32.68 -9.20 -7.03
N SER A 85 -31.68 -9.25 -6.15
CA SER A 85 -31.91 -9.72 -4.80
C SER A 85 -32.75 -8.64 -4.11
N VAL A 86 -33.81 -9.07 -3.43
CA VAL A 86 -34.72 -8.22 -2.62
C VAL A 86 -34.01 -7.61 -1.38
N PHE A 87 -32.68 -7.60 -1.40
CA PHE A 87 -31.77 -7.08 -0.37
C PHE A 87 -30.72 -6.13 -0.95
N ALA A 88 -30.83 -5.72 -2.22
CA ALA A 88 -29.92 -4.76 -2.85
C ALA A 88 -30.16 -3.29 -2.44
N GLU A 89 -31.13 -3.03 -1.55
CA GLU A 89 -31.45 -1.67 -1.10
C GLU A 89 -30.47 -1.11 -0.04
N ASP A 90 -29.56 -1.93 0.51
CA ASP A 90 -28.73 -1.54 1.66
C ASP A 90 -27.23 -1.36 1.32
N VAL A 91 -26.89 -1.22 0.04
CA VAL A 91 -25.50 -0.94 -0.40
C VAL A 91 -25.43 0.28 -1.30
N LEU A 92 -26.25 1.28 -0.98
CA LEU A 92 -26.05 2.63 -1.50
C LEU A 92 -24.92 3.31 -0.73
N ALA A 93 -24.05 3.95 -1.50
CA ALA A 93 -22.92 4.75 -1.04
C ALA A 93 -23.27 5.54 0.22
N GLN A 94 -22.57 5.24 1.32
CA GLN A 94 -22.65 5.95 2.59
C GLN A 94 -21.95 7.32 2.48
N ASN A 95 -22.43 8.18 1.59
CA ASN A 95 -22.29 9.62 1.78
C ASN A 95 -23.33 10.00 2.83
N GLY A 96 -22.86 10.38 4.01
CA GLY A 96 -23.70 10.67 5.17
C GLY A 96 -24.90 11.56 4.83
N THR A 97 -26.10 10.98 4.93
CA THR A 97 -27.39 11.56 5.36
C THR A 97 -28.50 10.59 4.93
N GLY A 98 -28.88 9.66 5.81
CA GLY A 98 -29.95 8.71 5.49
C GLY A 98 -30.04 7.61 6.54
N ALA A 99 -30.81 7.86 7.59
CA ALA A 99 -31.12 6.86 8.61
C ALA A 99 -32.14 5.85 8.07
N THR A 100 -31.90 4.56 8.29
CA THR A 100 -32.97 3.63 8.67
C THR A 100 -32.41 2.71 9.75
N MET A 101 -33.01 2.82 10.93
CA MET A 101 -32.59 2.14 12.15
C MET A 101 -33.24 0.78 12.22
N LEU A 102 -32.46 -0.27 12.50
CA LEU A 102 -33.02 -1.42 13.22
C LEU A 102 -32.23 -1.84 14.45
N HIS A 103 -30.91 -1.69 14.55
CA HIS A 103 -30.17 -1.87 15.82
C HIS A 103 -29.15 -0.73 16.03
N SER A 104 -29.57 0.29 16.78
CA SER A 104 -28.70 1.36 17.28
C SER A 104 -27.89 0.86 18.48
N ALA A 105 -26.75 0.22 18.23
CA ALA A 105 -25.70 0.07 19.24
C ALA A 105 -24.69 1.22 19.05
N GLU A 106 -24.86 2.26 19.88
CA GLU A 106 -23.81 3.16 20.37
C GLU A 106 -22.89 3.91 19.38
N SER A 107 -23.30 4.19 18.15
CA SER A 107 -22.58 5.14 17.27
C SER A 107 -23.01 6.60 17.49
N ALA A 108 -23.11 7.00 18.76
CA ALA A 108 -23.31 8.39 19.18
C ALA A 108 -22.28 8.86 20.23
N GLN A 109 -21.10 8.22 20.29
CA GLN A 109 -19.98 8.78 21.07
C GLN A 109 -19.18 9.79 20.24
N ALA A 110 -19.69 11.02 20.30
CA ALA A 110 -18.95 12.26 20.48
C ALA A 110 -17.64 12.48 19.67
N ARG A 111 -17.73 13.42 18.73
CA ARG A 111 -16.60 14.29 18.35
C ARG A 111 -16.04 14.96 19.61
N GLY A 112 -14.97 14.40 20.15
CA GLY A 112 -14.23 14.87 21.32
C GLY A 112 -13.12 13.87 21.67
N ASP A 113 -12.19 14.31 22.52
CA ASP A 113 -10.98 13.62 23.06
C ASP A 113 -11.12 12.10 23.37
N ALA A 114 -12.35 11.62 23.59
CA ALA A 114 -12.68 10.21 23.79
C ALA A 114 -12.48 9.30 22.56
N GLY A 115 -12.63 9.83 21.33
CA GLY A 115 -12.36 9.06 20.10
C GLY A 115 -10.87 8.75 19.91
N GLU A 116 -10.00 9.60 20.46
CA GLU A 116 -8.55 9.44 20.38
C GLU A 116 -8.06 8.34 21.34
N VAL A 117 -8.68 8.24 22.52
CA VAL A 117 -8.44 7.17 23.51
C VAL A 117 -8.98 5.82 23.01
N GLY A 118 -10.13 5.81 22.31
CA GLY A 118 -10.69 4.59 21.71
C GLY A 118 -9.81 4.03 20.59
N ALA A 119 -9.35 4.90 19.68
CA ALA A 119 -8.42 4.51 18.61
C ALA A 119 -7.07 4.05 19.15
N GLN A 120 -6.53 4.72 20.18
CA GLN A 120 -5.29 4.31 20.85
C GLN A 120 -5.43 2.96 21.55
N ARG A 121 -6.55 2.70 22.24
CA ARG A 121 -6.81 1.39 22.88
C ARG A 121 -6.95 0.27 21.85
N ALA A 122 -7.60 0.53 20.73
CA ALA A 122 -7.71 -0.45 19.64
C ALA A 122 -6.32 -0.80 19.08
N GLU A 123 -5.51 0.21 18.74
CA GLU A 123 -4.14 -0.01 18.22
C GLU A 123 -3.22 -0.70 19.26
N GLU A 124 -3.39 -0.39 20.55
CA GLU A 124 -2.64 -1.04 21.62
C GLU A 124 -3.05 -2.51 21.81
N ASN A 125 -4.33 -2.82 21.70
CA ASN A 125 -4.83 -4.19 21.75
C ASN A 125 -4.35 -5.01 20.55
N GLU A 126 -4.32 -4.42 19.36
CA GLU A 126 -3.77 -5.07 18.15
C GLU A 126 -2.29 -5.42 18.32
N LYS A 127 -1.48 -4.48 18.84
CA LYS A 127 -0.06 -4.73 19.11
C LYS A 127 0.14 -5.82 20.15
N LYS A 128 -0.71 -5.87 21.19
CA LYS A 128 -0.66 -6.93 22.21
C LYS A 128 -0.99 -8.30 21.63
N ALA A 129 -2.06 -8.43 20.84
CA ALA A 129 -2.43 -9.70 20.22
C ALA A 129 -1.30 -10.28 19.35
N VAL A 130 -0.64 -9.42 18.58
CA VAL A 130 0.50 -9.80 17.74
C VAL A 130 1.73 -10.18 18.58
N GLN A 131 2.01 -9.43 19.65
CA GLN A 131 3.10 -9.74 20.59
C GLN A 131 2.86 -11.05 21.35
N ASP A 132 1.62 -11.34 21.73
CA ASP A 132 1.24 -12.57 22.40
C ASP A 132 1.37 -13.78 21.46
N LEU A 133 0.92 -13.65 20.20
CA LEU A 133 1.15 -14.66 19.16
C LEU A 133 2.66 -14.94 19.00
N MET A 134 3.46 -13.89 18.90
CA MET A 134 4.92 -13.95 18.84
C MET A 134 5.51 -14.68 20.06
N ARG A 135 5.05 -14.35 21.27
CA ARG A 135 5.55 -14.96 22.51
C ARG A 135 5.21 -16.44 22.58
N VAL A 136 4.00 -16.82 22.20
CA VAL A 136 3.58 -18.23 22.16
C VAL A 136 4.37 -19.00 21.12
N MET A 137 4.54 -18.44 19.92
CA MET A 137 5.37 -19.00 18.84
C MET A 137 6.82 -19.17 19.27
N ALA A 138 7.45 -18.14 19.84
CA ALA A 138 8.84 -18.20 20.27
C ALA A 138 9.05 -19.20 21.42
N ALA A 139 8.09 -19.29 22.35
CA ALA A 139 8.17 -20.19 23.49
C ALA A 139 7.98 -21.67 23.11
N ARG A 140 7.14 -21.96 22.10
CA ARG A 140 6.73 -23.33 21.75
C ARG A 140 7.38 -23.85 20.46
N SER A 141 7.59 -22.97 19.48
CA SER A 141 8.09 -23.29 18.13
C SER A 141 9.53 -22.81 17.89
N GLY A 142 10.28 -22.46 18.95
CA GLY A 142 11.59 -21.80 18.86
C GLY A 142 12.56 -22.50 17.91
N GLU A 143 12.61 -23.83 17.89
CA GLU A 143 13.49 -24.59 16.99
C GLU A 143 13.05 -24.52 15.52
N SER A 144 11.76 -24.75 15.23
CA SER A 144 11.24 -24.69 13.86
C SER A 144 11.31 -23.27 13.27
N MET A 145 11.03 -22.25 14.09
CA MET A 145 11.14 -20.84 13.69
C MET A 145 12.60 -20.43 13.47
N ALA A 146 13.51 -20.81 14.37
CA ALA A 146 14.93 -20.57 14.17
C ALA A 146 15.47 -21.28 12.91
N GLN A 147 15.01 -22.49 12.63
CA GLN A 147 15.37 -23.19 11.38
C GLN A 147 14.87 -22.44 10.14
N LEU A 148 13.64 -21.89 10.18
CA LEU A 148 13.10 -21.09 9.09
C LEU A 148 13.87 -19.79 8.89
N GLU A 149 14.25 -19.10 9.95
CA GLU A 149 15.06 -17.87 9.89
C GLU A 149 16.47 -18.11 9.33
N ASN A 150 17.02 -19.31 9.52
CA ASN A 150 18.33 -19.69 8.95
C ASN A 150 18.25 -20.07 7.46
N MET A 151 17.05 -20.20 6.88
CA MET A 151 16.91 -20.51 5.46
C MET A 151 17.11 -19.24 4.60
N PRO A 152 18.04 -19.24 3.64
CA PRO A 152 18.35 -18.05 2.84
C PRO A 152 17.20 -17.63 1.90
N HIS A 153 16.21 -18.49 1.70
CA HIS A 153 15.05 -18.27 0.84
C HIS A 153 13.75 -17.96 1.62
N VAL A 154 13.86 -17.71 2.93
CA VAL A 154 12.74 -17.42 3.82
C VAL A 154 12.96 -16.10 4.53
N ILE A 155 11.92 -15.27 4.60
CA ILE A 155 11.87 -14.09 5.47
C ILE A 155 10.64 -14.20 6.34
N THR A 156 10.86 -14.16 7.65
CA THR A 156 9.79 -14.03 8.64
C THR A 156 9.66 -12.56 9.03
N ARG A 157 8.42 -12.07 9.12
CA ARG A 157 8.15 -10.72 9.62
C ARG A 157 6.80 -10.66 10.30
N VAL A 158 6.68 -9.75 11.25
CA VAL A 158 5.41 -9.42 11.86
C VAL A 158 4.65 -8.42 11.00
N SER A 159 3.35 -8.61 10.89
CA SER A 159 2.42 -7.66 10.30
C SER A 159 1.23 -7.40 11.24
N ASP A 160 0.42 -6.41 10.86
CA ASP A 160 -0.91 -6.16 11.42
C ASP A 160 -1.83 -7.38 11.38
N THR A 161 -1.77 -8.16 10.30
CA THR A 161 -2.60 -9.38 10.13
C THR A 161 -2.11 -10.60 10.90
N GLY A 162 -0.84 -10.59 11.36
CA GLY A 162 -0.21 -11.73 12.02
C GLY A 162 1.23 -11.98 11.56
N MET A 163 1.71 -13.21 11.72
CA MET A 163 3.07 -13.61 11.36
C MET A 163 3.14 -13.98 9.88
N VAL A 164 3.92 -13.24 9.10
CA VAL A 164 4.11 -13.45 7.67
C VAL A 164 5.41 -14.18 7.41
N ILE A 165 5.32 -15.29 6.69
CA ILE A 165 6.44 -16.12 6.27
C ILE A 165 6.52 -16.06 4.74
N ASP A 166 7.47 -15.31 4.23
CA ASP A 166 7.70 -15.11 2.79
C ASP A 166 8.78 -16.09 2.30
N ILE A 167 8.39 -17.01 1.42
CA ILE A 167 9.25 -18.04 0.83
C ILE A 167 9.45 -17.69 -0.65
N PHE A 168 10.65 -17.32 -1.05
CA PHE A 168 10.94 -16.89 -2.43
C PHE A 168 11.86 -17.86 -3.17
N GLU A 169 11.80 -17.85 -4.51
CA GLU A 169 12.67 -18.70 -5.33
C GLU A 169 14.11 -18.13 -5.39
N LEU A 170 15.08 -19.05 -5.34
CA LEU A 170 16.49 -18.79 -5.62
C LEU A 170 16.94 -19.54 -6.88
N PRO A 171 17.98 -19.07 -7.59
CA PRO A 171 18.53 -19.79 -8.74
C PRO A 171 18.92 -21.25 -8.40
N GLU A 172 19.57 -21.45 -7.26
CA GLU A 172 20.00 -22.75 -6.72
C GLU A 172 18.90 -23.50 -5.94
N GLY A 173 17.68 -22.95 -5.91
CA GLY A 173 16.64 -23.36 -4.99
C GLY A 173 15.26 -22.92 -5.42
N ARG A 174 14.72 -23.55 -6.45
CA ARG A 174 13.36 -23.29 -6.92
C ARG A 174 12.31 -23.92 -6.01
N LEU A 175 11.19 -23.24 -5.87
CA LEU A 175 10.01 -23.69 -5.11
C LEU A 175 9.08 -24.54 -5.99
N PHE A 176 9.06 -24.23 -7.29
CA PHE A 176 8.32 -24.98 -8.30
C PHE A 176 9.27 -25.41 -9.41
N ASP A 177 9.13 -26.66 -9.85
CA ASP A 177 9.87 -27.19 -10.98
C ASP A 177 9.50 -26.43 -12.26
N PRO A 178 10.48 -25.89 -13.02
CA PRO A 178 10.21 -25.03 -14.16
C PRO A 178 9.61 -25.77 -15.37
N VAL A 179 9.71 -27.10 -15.42
CA VAL A 179 9.22 -27.93 -16.52
C VAL A 179 7.84 -28.49 -16.20
N THR A 180 7.70 -29.09 -15.02
CA THR A 180 6.48 -29.79 -14.61
C THR A 180 5.51 -28.91 -13.83
N GLY A 181 5.97 -27.78 -13.30
CA GLY A 181 5.19 -26.90 -12.42
C GLY A 181 4.96 -27.46 -11.02
N LYS A 182 5.49 -28.64 -10.68
CA LYS A 182 5.28 -29.31 -9.40
C LYS A 182 6.05 -28.65 -8.25
N ILE A 183 5.52 -28.75 -7.03
CA ILE A 183 6.22 -28.35 -5.81
C ILE A 183 7.52 -29.15 -5.67
N THR A 184 8.62 -28.46 -5.40
CA THR A 184 9.92 -29.10 -5.16
C THR A 184 10.05 -29.60 -3.72
N ARG A 185 11.02 -30.49 -3.49
CA ARG A 185 11.36 -30.97 -2.14
C ARG A 185 11.71 -29.82 -1.18
N ARG A 186 12.38 -28.78 -1.67
CA ARG A 186 12.73 -27.60 -0.87
C ARG A 186 11.49 -26.91 -0.32
N LEU A 187 10.50 -26.62 -1.17
CA LEU A 187 9.27 -25.98 -0.71
C LEU A 187 8.50 -26.93 0.23
N GLU A 188 8.46 -28.24 -0.06
CA GLU A 188 7.86 -29.22 0.84
C GLU A 188 8.51 -29.22 2.24
N ASP A 189 9.85 -29.23 2.32
CA ASP A 189 10.57 -29.23 3.60
C ASP A 189 10.30 -27.92 4.37
N THR A 190 10.25 -26.77 3.69
CA THR A 190 9.87 -25.49 4.32
C THR A 190 8.42 -25.53 4.82
N LEU A 191 7.47 -26.05 4.04
CA LEU A 191 6.06 -26.17 4.47
C LEU A 191 5.92 -27.09 5.69
N ARG A 192 6.69 -28.17 5.78
CA ARG A 192 6.69 -29.06 6.97
C ARG A 192 7.12 -28.32 8.24
N LEU A 193 8.15 -27.47 8.15
CA LEU A 193 8.58 -26.63 9.28
C LEU A 193 7.51 -25.62 9.66
N ILE A 194 6.82 -25.04 8.67
CA ILE A 194 5.72 -24.10 8.93
C ILE A 194 4.56 -24.81 9.64
N VAL A 195 4.17 -26.00 9.19
CA VAL A 195 3.12 -26.80 9.87
C VAL A 195 3.54 -27.13 11.29
N SER A 196 4.76 -27.62 11.49
CA SER A 196 5.31 -27.90 12.83
C SER A 196 5.31 -26.66 13.74
N ALA A 197 5.57 -25.47 13.20
CA ALA A 197 5.51 -24.23 13.96
C ALA A 197 4.06 -23.78 14.23
N ALA A 198 3.16 -23.99 13.27
CA ALA A 198 1.75 -23.60 13.33
C ALA A 198 0.91 -24.52 14.23
N ASP A 199 1.36 -25.75 14.49
CA ASP A 199 0.70 -26.70 15.42
C ASP A 199 0.76 -26.25 16.88
N MET A 200 1.67 -25.33 17.23
CA MET A 200 1.79 -24.79 18.58
C MET A 200 0.71 -23.75 18.92
N VAL A 201 -0.02 -23.30 17.90
CA VAL A 201 -1.09 -22.30 17.98
C VAL A 201 -2.35 -22.81 17.27
N THR A 202 -3.51 -22.22 17.55
CA THR A 202 -4.80 -22.62 16.94
C THR A 202 -5.22 -21.72 15.78
N ASN A 203 -4.46 -20.66 15.51
CA ASN A 203 -4.82 -19.63 14.56
C ASN A 203 -5.01 -20.16 13.13
N GLN A 204 -5.83 -19.47 12.35
CA GLN A 204 -5.99 -19.77 10.93
C GLN A 204 -4.77 -19.30 10.12
N ILE A 205 -4.60 -19.87 8.92
CA ILE A 205 -3.56 -19.44 7.98
C ILE A 205 -4.16 -18.96 6.66
N SER A 206 -3.46 -18.04 6.00
CA SER A 206 -3.72 -17.68 4.60
C SER A 206 -2.50 -17.95 3.74
N VAL A 207 -2.72 -18.44 2.52
CA VAL A 207 -1.67 -18.72 1.55
C VAL A 207 -1.79 -17.78 0.36
N GLU A 208 -0.69 -17.13 0.01
CA GLU A 208 -0.60 -16.26 -1.17
C GLU A 208 0.49 -16.75 -2.10
N ALA A 209 0.29 -16.59 -3.41
CA ALA A 209 1.29 -16.90 -4.41
C ALA A 209 1.49 -15.73 -5.38
N HIS A 210 2.75 -15.46 -5.67
CA HIS A 210 3.20 -14.39 -6.56
C HIS A 210 4.13 -14.97 -7.62
N VAL A 211 4.10 -14.37 -8.80
CA VAL A 211 4.96 -14.74 -9.93
C VAL A 211 5.69 -13.52 -10.46
N PRO A 212 6.87 -13.69 -11.07
CA PRO A 212 7.59 -12.59 -11.69
C PRO A 212 6.84 -12.10 -12.94
N ALA A 213 7.06 -10.84 -13.29
CA ALA A 213 6.53 -10.27 -14.52
C ALA A 213 7.07 -11.01 -15.75
N ARG A 214 6.26 -11.04 -16.81
CA ARG A 214 6.63 -11.57 -18.13
C ARG A 214 6.83 -10.41 -19.12
N PRO A 215 7.61 -10.61 -20.20
CA PRO A 215 7.71 -9.61 -21.25
C PRO A 215 6.33 -9.24 -21.82
N LEU A 216 6.11 -7.98 -22.19
CA LEU A 216 4.83 -7.52 -22.74
C LEU A 216 4.48 -8.17 -24.09
N VAL A 217 5.47 -8.70 -24.81
CA VAL A 217 5.32 -9.27 -26.16
C VAL A 217 4.78 -10.70 -26.17
N VAL A 218 4.33 -11.24 -25.04
CA VAL A 218 3.74 -12.59 -24.97
C VAL A 218 2.26 -12.52 -25.36
N ALA A 219 1.85 -13.32 -26.35
CA ALA A 219 0.49 -13.32 -26.88
C ALA A 219 -0.60 -13.65 -25.83
N SER A 220 -0.26 -14.45 -24.83
CA SER A 220 -1.09 -14.73 -23.66
C SER A 220 -0.22 -14.76 -22.41
N ASN A 221 -0.53 -13.91 -21.43
CA ASN A 221 0.24 -13.81 -20.19
C ASN A 221 -0.39 -14.69 -19.10
N PRO A 222 0.23 -15.84 -18.73
CA PRO A 222 -0.38 -16.81 -17.83
C PRO A 222 -0.20 -16.48 -16.34
N VAL A 223 0.25 -15.27 -15.98
CA VAL A 223 0.60 -14.93 -14.59
C VAL A 223 -0.53 -15.14 -13.59
N TRP A 224 -1.78 -14.89 -13.99
CA TRP A 224 -2.95 -15.13 -13.15
C TRP A 224 -3.19 -16.62 -12.93
N ASP A 225 -3.20 -17.40 -14.00
CA ASP A 225 -3.41 -18.86 -13.94
C ASP A 225 -2.31 -19.54 -13.11
N VAL A 226 -1.05 -19.18 -13.36
CA VAL A 226 0.11 -19.76 -12.68
C VAL A 226 0.11 -19.41 -11.19
N SER A 227 -0.15 -18.15 -10.83
CA SER A 227 -0.16 -17.77 -9.40
C SER A 227 -1.31 -18.44 -8.64
N THR A 228 -2.52 -18.49 -9.23
CA THR A 228 -3.68 -19.13 -8.61
C THR A 228 -3.47 -20.65 -8.48
N GLN A 229 -2.95 -21.30 -9.52
CA GLN A 229 -2.61 -22.72 -9.49
C GLN A 229 -1.55 -23.02 -8.42
N ARG A 230 -0.52 -22.19 -8.29
CA ARG A 230 0.52 -22.35 -7.25
C ARG A 230 -0.05 -22.22 -5.84
N ALA A 231 -0.93 -21.25 -5.60
CA ALA A 231 -1.62 -21.11 -4.31
C ALA A 231 -2.44 -22.36 -3.97
N GLN A 232 -3.18 -22.90 -4.94
CA GLN A 232 -3.93 -24.15 -4.81
C GLN A 232 -3.02 -25.34 -4.51
N MET A 233 -1.89 -25.48 -5.23
CA MET A 233 -0.94 -26.56 -5.00
C MET A 233 -0.33 -26.53 -3.60
N VAL A 234 -0.02 -25.34 -3.09
CA VAL A 234 0.50 -25.17 -1.72
C VAL A 234 -0.56 -25.57 -0.70
N GLN A 235 -1.81 -25.15 -0.90
CA GLN A 235 -2.93 -25.58 -0.05
C GLN A 235 -3.06 -27.10 -0.02
N THR A 236 -3.09 -27.74 -1.17
CA THR A 236 -3.22 -29.21 -1.26
C THR A 236 -2.03 -29.91 -0.63
N LYS A 237 -0.83 -29.31 -0.71
CA LYS A 237 0.37 -29.84 -0.09
C LYS A 237 0.35 -29.70 1.43
N LEU A 238 -0.18 -28.61 1.97
CA LEU A 238 -0.35 -28.42 3.41
C LEU A 238 -1.30 -29.48 3.99
N ASP A 239 -2.41 -29.74 3.32
CA ASP A 239 -3.36 -30.81 3.68
C ASP A 239 -2.66 -32.19 3.69
N GLN A 240 -1.91 -32.52 2.64
CA GLN A 240 -1.11 -33.76 2.56
C GLN A 240 -0.04 -33.90 3.65
N ILE A 241 0.49 -32.79 4.16
CA ILE A 241 1.50 -32.77 5.22
C ILE A 241 0.85 -32.92 6.61
N GLY A 242 -0.47 -32.79 6.72
CA GLY A 242 -1.24 -32.96 7.95
C GLY A 242 -1.68 -31.65 8.60
N PHE A 243 -1.66 -30.53 7.88
CA PHE A 243 -2.25 -29.29 8.39
C PHE A 243 -3.77 -29.40 8.47
N ALA A 244 -4.37 -28.96 9.59
CA ALA A 244 -5.82 -29.05 9.78
C ALA A 244 -6.60 -28.26 8.71
N PRO A 245 -7.45 -28.90 7.88
CA PRO A 245 -8.13 -28.22 6.77
C PRO A 245 -8.97 -27.01 7.20
N ASP A 246 -9.66 -27.11 8.35
CA ASP A 246 -10.51 -26.05 8.88
C ASP A 246 -9.75 -24.79 9.30
N ARG A 247 -8.42 -24.89 9.48
CA ARG A 247 -7.56 -23.75 9.81
C ARG A 247 -7.07 -23.01 8.57
N LEU A 248 -7.32 -23.49 7.36
CA LEU A 248 -6.99 -22.77 6.15
C LEU A 248 -8.12 -21.80 5.79
N LEU A 249 -7.91 -20.51 6.05
CA LEU A 249 -8.94 -19.48 5.81
C LEU A 249 -9.09 -19.14 4.32
N ARG A 250 -7.97 -18.94 3.61
CA ARG A 250 -8.00 -18.52 2.21
C ARG A 250 -6.73 -18.85 1.44
N ILE A 251 -6.88 -18.93 0.11
CA ILE A 251 -5.79 -18.92 -0.86
C ILE A 251 -5.92 -17.70 -1.78
N THR A 252 -4.81 -17.14 -2.28
CA THR A 252 -4.85 -15.98 -3.18
C THR A 252 -3.70 -16.01 -4.18
N GLY A 253 -4.01 -15.89 -5.48
CA GLY A 253 -3.03 -15.62 -6.53
C GLY A 253 -2.94 -14.12 -6.82
N TYR A 254 -1.74 -13.54 -6.80
CA TYR A 254 -1.52 -12.10 -7.04
C TYR A 254 -0.93 -11.77 -8.41
N ALA A 255 -0.69 -12.78 -9.26
CA ALA A 255 0.06 -12.62 -10.50
C ALA A 255 1.39 -11.89 -10.25
N ASP A 256 1.73 -10.94 -11.12
CA ASP A 256 2.88 -10.04 -11.06
C ASP A 256 2.56 -8.66 -10.45
N ARG A 257 1.38 -8.52 -9.80
CA ARG A 257 0.86 -7.21 -9.33
C ARG A 257 1.48 -6.71 -8.02
N ARG A 258 2.19 -7.57 -7.30
CA ARG A 258 2.88 -7.24 -6.05
C ARG A 258 4.31 -7.79 -6.05
N PRO A 259 5.24 -7.23 -6.84
CA PRO A 259 6.63 -7.67 -6.83
C PRO A 259 7.30 -7.33 -5.48
N ALA A 260 8.19 -8.20 -5.01
CA ALA A 260 9.02 -7.94 -3.83
C ALA A 260 10.16 -6.97 -4.18
N ASP A 261 10.66 -7.03 -5.40
CA ASP A 261 11.57 -6.06 -5.99
C ASP A 261 10.89 -5.39 -7.21
N PRO A 262 10.27 -4.20 -7.02
CA PRO A 262 9.68 -3.43 -8.10
C PRO A 262 10.70 -2.91 -9.12
N GLY A 263 11.98 -2.77 -8.74
CA GLY A 263 13.04 -2.31 -9.62
C GLY A 263 13.45 -3.36 -10.65
N THR A 264 13.29 -4.65 -10.31
CA THR A 264 13.49 -5.76 -11.24
C THR A 264 12.26 -6.69 -11.33
N PRO A 265 11.17 -6.28 -12.00
CA PRO A 265 9.88 -7.02 -12.01
C PRO A 265 9.99 -8.48 -12.47
N MET A 266 10.92 -8.78 -13.37
CA MET A 266 11.16 -10.12 -13.91
C MET A 266 12.08 -11.00 -13.04
N SER A 267 12.61 -10.46 -11.94
CA SER A 267 13.52 -11.18 -11.06
C SER A 267 12.87 -12.41 -10.45
N LEU A 268 13.63 -13.49 -10.34
CA LEU A 268 13.18 -14.72 -9.69
C LEU A 268 12.74 -14.48 -8.23
N ARG A 269 13.28 -13.43 -7.59
CA ARG A 269 12.88 -12.98 -6.25
C ARG A 269 11.39 -12.65 -6.13
N ASN A 270 10.74 -12.29 -7.24
CA ASN A 270 9.31 -12.01 -7.28
C ASN A 270 8.45 -13.29 -7.38
N SER A 271 9.06 -14.45 -7.65
CA SER A 271 8.42 -15.76 -7.55
C SER A 271 8.43 -16.22 -6.09
N ARG A 272 7.29 -16.15 -5.41
CA ARG A 272 7.23 -16.43 -3.97
C ARG A 272 5.87 -16.94 -3.51
N VAL A 273 5.90 -17.67 -2.41
CA VAL A 273 4.75 -18.16 -1.66
C VAL A 273 4.79 -17.50 -0.29
N VAL A 274 3.70 -16.86 0.10
CA VAL A 274 3.59 -16.22 1.41
C VAL A 274 2.59 -16.99 2.23
N VAL A 275 3.01 -17.48 3.39
CA VAL A 275 2.12 -18.09 4.38
C VAL A 275 2.00 -17.13 5.54
N THR A 276 0.77 -16.74 5.86
CA THR A 276 0.51 -15.86 7.01
C THR A 276 -0.26 -16.65 8.05
N ILE A 277 0.27 -16.69 9.27
CA ILE A 277 -0.44 -17.18 10.44
C ILE A 277 -1.18 -15.99 11.03
N LEU A 278 -2.50 -16.02 10.88
CA LEU A 278 -3.37 -14.89 11.20
C LEU A 278 -3.43 -14.71 12.71
N ARG A 279 -3.68 -13.48 13.16
CA ARG A 279 -4.13 -13.27 14.54
C ARG A 279 -5.57 -13.77 14.70
N ASP A 280 -5.93 -14.17 15.91
CA ASP A 280 -7.34 -14.39 16.21
C ASP A 280 -8.04 -13.03 16.29
N ASP A 281 -9.20 -12.90 15.65
CA ASP A 281 -10.04 -11.72 15.80
C ASP A 281 -10.62 -11.76 17.22
N VAL A 282 -10.11 -10.90 18.11
CA VAL A 282 -10.63 -10.68 19.47
C VAL A 282 -11.88 -9.81 19.41
#